data_AF-A0A2S8RZC5-F1
#
_entry.id   AF-A0A2S8RZC5-F1
#
_cell.length_a   1.000
_cell.length_b   1.000
_cell.length_c   1.000
_cell.angle_alpha   90.00
_cell.angle_beta   90.00
_cell.angle_gamma   90.00
#
_symmetry.space_group_name_H-M   'P 1'
#
loop_
_entity.id
_entity.type
_entity.pdbx_description
1 polymer ?
#
loop_
_entity_poly.entity_id
_entity_poly.type
_entity_poly.pdbx_seq_one_letter_code
_entity_poly.pdbx_strand_id
1 'polypeptide(L)'
;MAALRLARLIESIRKAQPDVPVTVICHSQGNMVGLAAAFLGDRLSKDAGVRCVADTYVLANPPYSLLGTLPGDNSPAMEVWTDRMDKDSHGNRGRVGSTARADTLKKFFALIAQGKDREDQRDPLDFRMTMANQNPGPGGKPLYDPDADRQRYGVQNHTYGRVTLYSCPHDQVISAAPVQGMGWRGLHPEEVATVKGSSLFTQRVFASGFKVGESAVSAPASIPGLPTPGVYRTWQDDWRYNKGSTTQFFYPTSPPARFNLVRNLRANEHWVAKILAVASAPVLYVVTMATSSLRLARANGEPPKDWYVVCDAPALPESFTPQARRFGNVVHVQDGTATSDFNEENDPAASYRNKDKSGNRDDPYDIFQPTTRDTTLQDQMKPQGDVDSEAGQRYEDHAITRMEARHDNNPDWVKDGVVIGEAGPSAEMPDGYKAWRDKEVTHLLDAAINNPTNHSTIMTNAMHAEKALAYDVAIGICRLSEKQMNKFRIEADWRLGSGLDKHNPNRIYFEYFLKGKMKTQFLQDWIQNDGDAKLPSEINDTREGGKILVVGEAV
;
A
#
# COMPACT_ATOMS: atom_id res chain seq x y z
N MET A 1 10.00 13.34 0.14
CA MET A 1 10.11 13.64 1.59
C MET A 1 9.91 12.43 2.49
N ALA A 2 8.79 11.70 2.45
CA ALA A 2 8.56 10.55 3.32
C ALA A 2 9.68 9.50 3.28
N ALA A 3 10.15 9.13 2.08
CA ALA A 3 11.24 8.17 1.90
C ALA A 3 12.57 8.62 2.54
N LEU A 4 12.91 9.91 2.40
CA LEU A 4 14.11 10.49 3.02
C LEU A 4 14.01 10.44 4.55
N ARG A 5 12.84 10.78 5.11
CA ARG A 5 12.62 10.69 6.56
C ARG A 5 12.76 9.26 7.09
N LEU A 6 12.25 8.27 6.36
CA LEU A 6 12.43 6.86 6.72
C LEU A 6 13.92 6.47 6.71
N ALA A 7 14.68 6.86 5.68
CA ALA A 7 16.11 6.60 5.62
C ALA A 7 16.88 7.27 6.79
N ARG A 8 16.53 8.53 7.12
CA ARG A 8 17.10 9.27 8.26
C ARG A 8 16.70 8.69 9.62
N LEU A 9 15.50 8.10 9.73
CA LEU A 9 15.08 7.39 10.94
C LEU A 9 15.93 6.14 11.15
N ILE A 10 16.19 5.36 10.08
CA ILE A 10 17.09 4.20 10.14
C ILE A 10 18.51 4.65 10.51
N GLU A 11 18.99 5.77 9.95
CA GLU A 11 20.25 6.41 10.35
C GLU A 11 20.29 6.70 11.86
N SER A 12 19.27 7.38 12.40
CA SER A 12 19.19 7.72 13.82
C SER A 12 19.19 6.48 14.73
N ILE A 13 18.46 5.43 14.34
CA ILE A 13 18.42 4.14 15.03
C ILE A 13 19.82 3.50 15.04
N ARG A 14 20.49 3.44 13.89
CA ARG A 14 21.81 2.80 13.76
C ARG A 14 22.96 3.63 14.32
N LYS A 15 22.81 4.96 14.44
CA LYS A 15 23.73 5.79 15.21
C LYS A 15 23.67 5.48 16.71
N ALA A 16 22.51 5.07 17.22
CA ALA A 16 22.37 4.64 18.61
C ALA A 16 22.85 3.21 18.84
N GLN A 17 22.67 2.31 17.87
CA GLN A 17 23.22 0.96 17.89
C GLN A 17 23.52 0.49 16.44
N PRO A 18 24.80 0.44 16.00
CA PRO A 18 25.15 0.16 14.60
C PRO A 18 24.68 -1.20 14.05
N ASP A 19 24.61 -2.22 14.90
CA ASP A 19 24.28 -3.61 14.55
C ASP A 19 22.80 -3.98 14.79
N VAL A 20 21.97 -3.03 15.23
CA VAL A 20 20.55 -3.31 15.51
C VAL A 20 19.83 -3.78 14.25
N PRO A 21 19.09 -4.91 14.30
CA PRO A 21 18.27 -5.37 13.18
C PRO A 21 17.15 -4.36 12.91
N VAL A 22 16.94 -4.04 11.64
CA VAL A 22 15.81 -3.21 11.22
C VAL A 22 15.02 -3.94 10.14
N THR A 23 13.74 -4.16 10.40
CA THR A 23 12.78 -4.60 9.38
C THR A 23 11.88 -3.44 8.99
N VAL A 24 11.70 -3.22 7.69
CA VAL A 24 10.70 -2.29 7.17
C VAL A 24 9.53 -3.07 6.60
N ILE A 25 8.36 -2.87 7.21
CA ILE A 25 7.11 -3.50 6.78
C ILE A 25 6.31 -2.43 6.04
N CYS A 26 6.01 -2.71 4.78
CA CYS A 26 5.34 -1.79 3.88
C CYS A 26 3.95 -2.31 3.53
N HIS A 27 2.98 -1.42 3.46
CA HIS A 27 1.64 -1.70 2.93
C HIS A 27 1.26 -0.67 1.88
N SER A 28 0.63 -1.10 0.78
CA SER A 28 0.10 -0.20 -0.26
C SER A 28 1.16 0.81 -0.77
N GLN A 29 0.83 2.09 -0.87
CA GLN A 29 1.76 3.16 -1.25
C GLN A 29 3.01 3.25 -0.34
N GLY A 30 2.93 2.77 0.90
CA GLY A 30 4.08 2.66 1.79
C GLY A 30 5.22 1.83 1.20
N ASN A 31 4.92 0.89 0.29
CA ASN A 31 5.94 0.18 -0.49
C ASN A 31 6.78 1.13 -1.36
N MET A 32 6.16 2.13 -1.99
CA MET A 32 6.91 3.10 -2.82
C MET A 32 7.86 3.92 -1.96
N VAL A 33 7.39 4.29 -0.76
CA VAL A 33 8.19 4.99 0.25
C VAL A 33 9.35 4.11 0.73
N GLY A 34 9.10 2.83 1.04
CA GLY A 34 10.11 1.88 1.52
C GLY A 34 11.18 1.58 0.48
N LEU A 35 10.79 1.34 -0.78
CA LEU A 35 11.73 1.12 -1.89
C LEU A 35 12.61 2.35 -2.12
N ALA A 36 12.01 3.54 -2.21
CA ALA A 36 12.77 4.78 -2.38
C ALA A 36 13.67 5.08 -1.17
N ALA A 37 13.22 4.76 0.05
CA ALA A 37 14.01 4.95 1.27
C ALA A 37 15.25 4.07 1.29
N ALA A 38 15.20 2.86 0.73
CA ALA A 38 16.38 2.01 0.62
C ALA A 38 17.46 2.68 -0.25
N PHE A 39 17.11 3.18 -1.44
CA PHE A 39 18.06 3.86 -2.33
C PHE A 39 18.61 5.16 -1.72
N LEU A 40 17.76 5.96 -1.07
CA LEU A 40 18.21 7.15 -0.34
C LEU A 40 19.12 6.76 0.82
N GLY A 41 18.77 5.71 1.57
CA GLY A 41 19.56 5.17 2.67
C GLY A 41 20.93 4.69 2.22
N ASP A 42 21.03 4.04 1.07
CA ASP A 42 22.32 3.61 0.51
C ASP A 42 23.24 4.81 0.28
N ARG A 43 22.74 5.83 -0.41
CA ARG A 43 23.46 7.10 -0.62
C ARG A 43 23.89 7.75 0.71
N LEU A 44 23.00 7.77 1.71
CA LEU A 44 23.27 8.37 3.01
C LEU A 44 24.27 7.58 3.86
N SER A 45 24.41 6.27 3.62
CA SER A 45 25.17 5.37 4.50
C SER A 45 26.64 5.77 4.62
N LYS A 46 27.25 6.24 3.52
CA LYS A 46 28.66 6.65 3.50
C LYS A 46 28.92 7.84 4.43
N ASP A 47 28.12 8.89 4.30
CA ASP A 47 28.30 10.13 5.07
C ASP A 47 27.87 9.96 6.54
N ALA A 48 26.90 9.07 6.79
CA ALA A 48 26.42 8.77 8.13
C ALA A 48 27.40 7.90 8.95
N GLY A 49 28.32 7.18 8.29
CA GLY A 49 29.21 6.20 8.93
C GLY A 49 28.48 4.95 9.46
N VAL A 50 27.19 4.81 9.17
CA VAL A 50 26.34 3.67 9.53
C VAL A 50 25.46 3.30 8.34
N ARG A 51 25.04 2.05 8.23
CA ARG A 51 24.09 1.65 7.19
C ARG A 51 22.74 2.31 7.45
N CYS A 52 22.16 2.99 6.46
CA CYS A 52 20.83 3.62 6.54
C CYS A 52 19.76 2.83 5.76
N VAL A 53 20.06 1.60 5.36
CA VAL A 53 19.15 0.67 4.66
C VAL A 53 18.73 -0.46 5.60
N ALA A 54 17.43 -0.75 5.70
CA ALA A 54 16.94 -1.83 6.57
C ALA A 54 17.49 -3.20 6.15
N ASP A 55 17.53 -4.14 7.09
CA ASP A 55 18.09 -5.49 6.86
C ASP A 55 17.08 -6.39 6.14
N THR A 56 15.77 -6.20 6.40
CA THR A 56 14.69 -6.99 5.81
C THR A 56 13.52 -6.11 5.40
N TYR A 57 12.85 -6.47 4.30
CA TYR A 57 11.63 -5.81 3.83
C TYR A 57 10.49 -6.82 3.68
N VAL A 58 9.30 -6.47 4.20
CA VAL A 58 8.06 -7.18 3.90
C VAL A 58 7.18 -6.24 3.10
N LEU A 59 6.86 -6.63 1.87
CA LEU A 59 6.11 -5.83 0.91
C LEU A 59 4.68 -6.35 0.82
N ALA A 60 3.74 -5.75 1.55
CA ALA A 60 2.33 -6.13 1.50
C ALA A 60 1.56 -5.27 0.51
N ASN A 61 0.87 -5.92 -0.43
CA ASN A 61 0.02 -5.27 -1.43
C ASN A 61 0.72 -4.09 -2.18
N PRO A 62 1.98 -4.22 -2.65
CA PRO A 62 2.64 -3.13 -3.36
C PRO A 62 1.96 -2.75 -4.68
N PRO A 63 1.71 -1.45 -4.95
CA PRO A 63 1.26 -0.95 -6.25
C PRO A 63 2.37 -0.96 -7.32
N TYR A 64 3.55 -1.52 -7.03
CA TYR A 64 4.66 -1.58 -7.98
C TYR A 64 4.38 -2.61 -9.07
N SER A 65 4.02 -2.16 -10.26
CA SER A 65 3.76 -3.02 -11.41
C SER A 65 5.02 -3.40 -12.18
N LEU A 66 5.09 -4.66 -12.60
CA LEU A 66 5.99 -5.16 -13.65
C LEU A 66 5.24 -5.50 -14.95
N LEU A 67 3.95 -5.13 -15.07
CA LEU A 67 3.17 -5.37 -16.27
C LEU A 67 3.87 -4.76 -17.49
N GLY A 68 3.93 -5.54 -18.57
CA GLY A 68 4.66 -5.21 -19.81
C GLY A 68 6.06 -5.83 -19.88
N THR A 69 6.53 -6.51 -18.83
CA THR A 69 7.84 -7.21 -18.85
C THR A 69 7.79 -8.58 -19.52
N LEU A 70 6.62 -9.23 -19.57
CA LEU A 70 6.45 -10.53 -20.22
C LEU A 70 5.92 -10.39 -21.65
N PRO A 71 6.31 -11.29 -22.59
CA PRO A 71 5.76 -11.29 -23.94
C PRO A 71 4.22 -11.42 -23.93
N GLY A 72 3.53 -10.48 -24.57
CA GLY A 72 2.06 -10.46 -24.64
C GLY A 72 1.40 -9.59 -23.58
N ASP A 73 2.12 -9.17 -22.54
CA ASP A 73 1.67 -8.12 -21.62
C ASP A 73 1.85 -6.74 -22.25
N ASN A 74 0.89 -5.84 -22.03
CA ASN A 74 0.99 -4.45 -22.44
C ASN A 74 0.86 -3.53 -21.23
N SER A 75 1.66 -2.47 -21.19
CA SER A 75 1.49 -1.37 -20.22
C SER A 75 0.04 -0.87 -20.26
N PRO A 76 -0.60 -0.56 -19.10
CA PRO A 76 -1.97 -0.09 -19.10
C PRO A 76 -2.05 1.25 -19.83
N ALA A 77 -2.77 1.28 -20.96
CA ALA A 77 -2.94 2.49 -21.78
C ALA A 77 -3.47 3.68 -20.96
N MET A 78 -4.26 3.40 -19.92
CA MET A 78 -4.79 4.41 -19.01
C MET A 78 -3.71 5.13 -18.20
N GLU A 79 -2.69 4.42 -17.70
CA GLU A 79 -1.60 5.05 -16.92
C GLU A 79 -0.67 5.85 -17.83
N VAL A 80 -0.37 5.34 -19.03
CA VAL A 80 0.38 6.10 -20.04
C VAL A 80 -0.32 7.43 -20.36
N TRP A 81 -1.66 7.43 -20.42
CA TRP A 81 -2.44 8.63 -20.66
C TRP A 81 -2.51 9.57 -19.44
N THR A 82 -2.68 9.06 -18.22
CA THR A 82 -2.71 9.91 -17.01
C THR A 82 -1.37 10.60 -16.79
N ASP A 83 -0.27 9.89 -17.06
CA ASP A 83 1.08 10.35 -16.78
C ASP A 83 1.72 11.06 -17.98
N ARG A 84 0.94 11.34 -19.04
CA ARG A 84 1.44 11.93 -20.31
C ARG A 84 2.16 13.27 -20.13
N MET A 85 1.94 13.96 -19.02
CA MET A 85 2.58 15.23 -18.73
C MET A 85 3.91 15.09 -17.99
N ASP A 86 4.15 13.95 -17.35
CA ASP A 86 5.41 13.66 -16.66
C ASP A 86 6.50 13.41 -17.69
N LYS A 87 7.74 13.80 -17.36
CA LYS A 87 8.91 13.69 -18.23
C LYS A 87 10.08 13.08 -17.48
N ASP A 88 10.84 12.23 -18.17
CA ASP A 88 12.18 11.86 -17.72
C ASP A 88 13.21 12.94 -18.09
N SER A 89 14.47 12.73 -17.70
CA SER A 89 15.59 13.62 -18.00
C SER A 89 15.91 13.77 -19.50
N HIS A 90 15.39 12.88 -20.35
CA HIS A 90 15.58 12.90 -21.80
C HIS A 90 14.36 13.50 -22.53
N GLY A 91 13.33 13.91 -21.78
CA GLY A 91 12.10 14.49 -22.30
C GLY A 91 11.08 13.46 -22.80
N ASN A 92 11.30 12.15 -22.58
CA ASN A 92 10.28 11.14 -22.87
C ASN A 92 9.15 11.28 -21.85
N ARG A 93 7.91 11.08 -22.29
CA ARG A 93 6.70 11.31 -21.49
C ARG A 93 5.95 10.03 -21.14
N GLY A 94 5.00 10.12 -20.21
CA GLY A 94 4.07 9.03 -19.89
C GLY A 94 4.52 8.15 -18.73
N ARG A 95 4.12 6.89 -18.76
CA ARG A 95 4.45 5.91 -17.72
C ARG A 95 5.95 5.57 -17.75
N VAL A 96 6.54 5.33 -16.57
CA VAL A 96 7.88 4.74 -16.45
C VAL A 96 7.85 3.32 -17.03
N GLY A 97 8.84 3.00 -17.86
CA GLY A 97 8.81 1.78 -18.62
C GLY A 97 8.89 0.50 -17.80
N SER A 98 8.23 -0.54 -18.28
CA SER A 98 8.22 -1.89 -17.70
C SER A 98 9.64 -2.42 -17.44
N THR A 99 10.55 -2.30 -18.41
CA THR A 99 11.98 -2.65 -18.24
C THR A 99 12.66 -1.76 -17.20
N ALA A 100 12.42 -0.45 -17.21
CA ALA A 100 12.98 0.47 -16.23
C ALA A 100 12.53 0.15 -14.79
N ARG A 101 11.26 -0.27 -14.64
CA ARG A 101 10.70 -0.73 -13.37
C ARG A 101 11.32 -2.06 -12.94
N ALA A 102 11.46 -3.03 -13.85
CA ALA A 102 12.13 -4.30 -13.56
C ALA A 102 13.59 -4.09 -13.12
N ASP A 103 14.35 -3.25 -13.83
CA ASP A 103 15.73 -2.92 -13.49
C ASP A 103 15.84 -2.24 -12.12
N THR A 104 14.92 -1.33 -11.82
CA THR A 104 14.88 -0.65 -10.52
C THR A 104 14.56 -1.64 -9.40
N LEU A 105 13.59 -2.53 -9.58
CA LEU A 105 13.26 -3.55 -8.58
C LEU A 105 14.42 -4.53 -8.36
N LYS A 106 15.09 -4.93 -9.44
CA LYS A 106 16.31 -5.76 -9.37
C LYS A 106 17.42 -5.10 -8.56
N LYS A 107 17.67 -3.81 -8.78
CA LYS A 107 18.65 -3.04 -8.00
C LYS A 107 18.24 -2.91 -6.54
N PHE A 108 16.95 -2.71 -6.25
CA PHE A 108 16.43 -2.71 -4.88
C PHE A 108 16.71 -4.05 -4.19
N PHE A 109 16.37 -5.18 -4.82
CA PHE A 109 16.64 -6.51 -4.26
C PHE A 109 18.14 -6.76 -4.04
N ALA A 110 18.99 -6.37 -4.99
CA ALA A 110 20.44 -6.47 -4.85
C ALA A 110 20.97 -5.62 -3.69
N LEU A 111 20.45 -4.41 -3.51
CA LEU A 111 20.82 -3.51 -2.42
C LEU A 111 20.48 -4.09 -1.04
N ILE A 112 19.30 -4.70 -0.90
CA ILE A 112 18.91 -5.33 0.37
C ILE A 112 19.83 -6.53 0.64
N ALA A 113 20.10 -7.36 -0.37
CA ALA A 113 20.95 -8.55 -0.25
C ALA A 113 22.37 -8.26 0.27
N GLN A 114 22.91 -7.06 0.04
CA GLN A 114 24.20 -6.64 0.63
C GLN A 114 24.22 -6.65 2.16
N GLY A 115 23.06 -6.57 2.82
CA GLY A 115 22.94 -6.65 4.27
C GLY A 115 23.08 -8.06 4.83
N LYS A 116 23.02 -9.10 3.99
CA LYS A 116 23.03 -10.52 4.38
C LYS A 116 24.22 -10.88 5.27
N ASP A 117 25.43 -10.48 4.86
CA ASP A 117 26.69 -10.86 5.54
C ASP A 117 26.86 -10.17 6.90
N ARG A 118 26.10 -9.09 7.17
CA ARG A 118 26.10 -8.45 8.49
C ARG A 118 25.56 -9.37 9.58
N GLU A 119 24.67 -10.29 9.21
CA GLU A 119 24.11 -11.26 10.14
C GLU A 119 25.19 -12.23 10.66
N ASP A 120 26.21 -12.52 9.84
CA ASP A 120 27.31 -13.43 10.19
C ASP A 120 28.43 -12.76 10.96
N GLN A 121 28.46 -11.42 11.00
CA GLN A 121 29.45 -10.65 11.76
C GLN A 121 29.10 -10.55 13.25
N ARG A 122 27.94 -11.06 13.68
CA ARG A 122 27.51 -11.06 15.08
C ARG A 122 28.37 -12.03 15.88
N ASP A 123 28.62 -11.70 17.15
CA ASP A 123 29.21 -12.66 18.09
C ASP A 123 28.20 -13.79 18.33
N PRO A 124 28.50 -15.04 17.92
CA PRO A 124 27.57 -16.15 18.02
C PRO A 124 27.26 -16.52 19.47
N LEU A 125 28.21 -16.33 20.40
CA LEU A 125 28.00 -16.62 21.81
C LEU A 125 27.08 -15.57 22.44
N ASP A 126 27.35 -14.29 22.22
CA ASP A 126 26.50 -13.20 22.71
C ASP A 126 25.08 -13.29 22.15
N PHE A 127 24.96 -13.57 20.85
CA PHE A 127 23.68 -13.77 20.18
C PHE A 127 22.88 -14.90 20.83
N ARG A 128 23.51 -16.07 21.00
CA ARG A 128 22.85 -17.22 21.61
C ARG A 128 22.51 -16.99 23.08
N MET A 129 23.42 -16.43 23.88
CA MET A 129 23.18 -16.19 25.30
C MET A 129 22.09 -15.15 25.55
N THR A 130 21.94 -14.16 24.67
CA THR A 130 20.94 -13.10 24.82
C THR A 130 19.56 -13.55 24.30
N MET A 131 19.51 -14.25 23.17
CA MET A 131 18.25 -14.54 22.48
C MET A 131 17.62 -15.88 22.84
N ALA A 132 18.42 -16.89 23.20
CA ALA A 132 17.90 -18.24 23.42
C ALA A 132 17.05 -18.34 24.69
N ASN A 133 15.96 -19.11 24.61
CA ASN A 133 15.20 -19.52 25.78
C ASN A 133 15.65 -20.93 26.19
N GLN A 134 16.58 -21.00 27.14
CA GLN A 134 17.24 -22.24 27.60
C GLN A 134 16.35 -23.13 28.48
N ASN A 135 15.12 -22.72 28.79
CA ASN A 135 14.18 -23.59 29.50
C ASN A 135 13.94 -24.87 28.69
N PRO A 136 13.83 -26.04 29.36
CA PRO A 136 13.67 -27.32 28.68
C PRO A 136 12.31 -27.40 27.98
N GLY A 137 12.36 -27.50 26.66
CA GLY A 137 11.24 -27.81 25.78
C GLY A 137 11.12 -29.31 25.48
N PRO A 138 10.25 -29.69 24.51
CA PRO A 138 10.05 -31.08 24.11
C PRO A 138 11.37 -31.76 23.71
N GLY A 139 11.63 -32.94 24.30
CA GLY A 139 12.84 -33.72 24.02
C GLY A 139 14.14 -33.15 24.60
N GLY A 140 14.05 -32.26 25.61
CA GLY A 140 15.21 -31.69 26.30
C GLY A 140 15.97 -30.60 25.52
N LYS A 141 15.40 -30.13 24.39
CA LYS A 141 15.92 -29.00 23.61
C LYS A 141 15.50 -27.67 24.25
N PRO A 142 16.22 -26.56 24.03
CA PRO A 142 15.75 -25.23 24.42
C PRO A 142 14.37 -24.92 23.85
N LEU A 143 13.53 -24.17 24.60
CA LEU A 143 12.24 -23.66 24.10
C LEU A 143 12.39 -22.78 22.86
N TYR A 144 13.50 -22.05 22.76
CA TYR A 144 13.87 -21.26 21.58
C TYR A 144 15.38 -21.25 21.41
N ASP A 145 15.84 -21.63 20.21
CA ASP A 145 17.24 -21.54 19.80
C ASP A 145 17.30 -20.67 18.52
N PRO A 146 17.96 -19.50 18.57
CA PRO A 146 17.93 -18.55 17.46
C PRO A 146 18.67 -19.06 16.22
N ASP A 147 19.65 -19.97 16.36
CA ASP A 147 20.36 -20.56 15.21
C ASP A 147 19.47 -21.60 14.53
N ALA A 148 18.73 -22.39 15.32
CA ALA A 148 17.76 -23.34 14.78
C ALA A 148 16.58 -22.64 14.10
N ASP A 149 16.12 -21.51 14.67
CA ASP A 149 15.10 -20.66 14.07
C ASP A 149 15.56 -20.09 12.72
N ARG A 150 16.75 -19.48 12.70
CA ARG A 150 17.39 -18.97 11.48
C ARG A 150 17.56 -20.05 10.41
N GLN A 151 17.95 -21.26 10.79
CA GLN A 151 18.09 -22.38 9.85
C GLN A 151 16.75 -22.82 9.27
N ARG A 152 15.67 -22.77 10.05
CA ARG A 152 14.36 -23.27 9.66
C ARG A 152 13.53 -22.24 8.87
N TYR A 153 13.57 -20.98 9.29
CA TYR A 153 12.71 -19.91 8.78
C TYR A 153 13.48 -18.83 8.02
N GLY A 154 14.81 -18.86 8.05
CA GLY A 154 15.65 -18.02 7.20
C GLY A 154 15.66 -18.48 5.74
N VAL A 155 15.97 -17.56 4.84
CA VAL A 155 16.15 -17.84 3.41
C VAL A 155 17.65 -18.04 3.16
N GLN A 156 18.03 -19.22 2.67
CA GLN A 156 19.44 -19.64 2.58
C GLN A 156 20.17 -19.54 3.93
N ASN A 157 19.49 -19.81 5.05
CA ASN A 157 20.01 -19.63 6.41
C ASN A 157 20.30 -18.17 6.78
N HIS A 158 19.54 -17.19 6.28
CA HIS A 158 19.63 -15.79 6.70
C HIS A 158 18.25 -15.17 6.92
N THR A 159 18.17 -14.31 7.93
CA THR A 159 17.04 -13.41 8.15
C THR A 159 17.30 -12.04 7.53
N TYR A 160 18.56 -11.61 7.47
CA TYR A 160 18.98 -10.34 6.86
C TYR A 160 19.16 -10.48 5.35
N GLY A 161 19.03 -9.37 4.62
CA GLY A 161 19.12 -9.34 3.16
C GLY A 161 17.87 -9.84 2.46
N ARG A 162 16.79 -10.08 3.21
CA ARG A 162 15.56 -10.73 2.75
C ARG A 162 14.51 -9.72 2.31
N VAL A 163 13.81 -10.06 1.24
CA VAL A 163 12.57 -9.37 0.83
C VAL A 163 11.46 -10.39 0.68
N THR A 164 10.33 -10.20 1.35
CA THR A 164 9.17 -11.09 1.24
C THR A 164 7.99 -10.31 0.66
N LEU A 165 7.45 -10.76 -0.47
CA LEU A 165 6.24 -10.21 -1.07
C LEU A 165 5.00 -10.91 -0.51
N TYR A 166 4.10 -10.14 0.09
CA TYR A 166 2.75 -10.57 0.43
C TYR A 166 1.78 -10.06 -0.62
N SER A 167 1.16 -10.99 -1.33
CA SER A 167 0.19 -10.68 -2.38
C SER A 167 -1.20 -11.22 -2.05
N CYS A 168 -2.22 -10.50 -2.51
CA CYS A 168 -3.62 -10.91 -2.40
C CYS A 168 -4.29 -10.79 -3.78
N PRO A 169 -4.61 -11.90 -4.47
CA PRO A 169 -5.24 -11.85 -5.79
C PRO A 169 -6.59 -11.13 -5.78
N HIS A 170 -7.28 -11.11 -4.64
CA HIS A 170 -8.58 -10.49 -4.48
C HIS A 170 -8.52 -8.97 -4.19
N ASP A 171 -7.32 -8.38 -4.10
CA ASP A 171 -7.11 -6.94 -3.88
C ASP A 171 -7.54 -6.13 -5.10
N GLN A 172 -8.71 -5.48 -4.98
CA GLN A 172 -9.27 -4.63 -6.02
C GLN A 172 -8.66 -3.22 -6.08
N VAL A 173 -7.94 -2.76 -5.06
CA VAL A 173 -7.24 -1.46 -5.13
C VAL A 173 -6.00 -1.60 -6.01
N ILE A 174 -5.21 -2.63 -5.76
CA ILE A 174 -3.91 -2.81 -6.41
C ILE A 174 -4.06 -3.41 -7.82
N SER A 175 -5.20 -4.05 -8.11
CA SER A 175 -5.58 -4.48 -9.46
C SER A 175 -6.20 -3.39 -10.32
N ALA A 176 -6.43 -2.18 -9.79
CA ALA A 176 -6.99 -1.08 -10.55
C ALA A 176 -6.23 -0.91 -11.88
N ALA A 177 -6.96 -0.69 -12.98
CA ALA A 177 -6.41 -0.67 -14.34
C ALA A 177 -5.15 0.22 -14.50
N PRO A 178 -5.06 1.43 -13.92
CA PRO A 178 -3.86 2.27 -14.01
C PRO A 178 -2.78 1.95 -12.97
N VAL A 179 -2.87 0.82 -12.26
CA VAL A 179 -1.90 0.40 -11.23
C VAL A 179 -1.38 -0.99 -11.55
N GLN A 180 -2.25 -2.01 -11.47
CA GLN A 180 -1.96 -3.43 -11.69
C GLN A 180 -0.62 -3.89 -11.07
N GLY A 181 -0.43 -3.55 -9.79
CA GLY A 181 0.83 -3.78 -9.05
C GLY A 181 1.11 -5.25 -8.75
N MET A 182 2.34 -5.59 -8.38
CA MET A 182 2.71 -6.95 -7.96
C MET A 182 2.03 -7.39 -6.66
N GLY A 183 1.40 -6.47 -5.92
CA GLY A 183 0.71 -6.76 -4.67
C GLY A 183 -0.62 -7.48 -4.79
N TRP A 184 -1.29 -7.43 -5.95
CA TRP A 184 -2.49 -8.23 -6.17
C TRP A 184 -2.14 -9.56 -6.85
N ARG A 185 -1.43 -9.51 -7.98
CA ARG A 185 -1.13 -10.70 -8.79
C ARG A 185 0.07 -11.55 -8.33
N GLY A 186 0.91 -11.05 -7.42
CA GLY A 186 2.22 -11.66 -7.14
C GLY A 186 3.15 -11.56 -8.35
N LEU A 187 4.33 -12.17 -8.28
CA LEU A 187 5.25 -12.29 -9.43
C LEU A 187 5.22 -13.69 -10.02
N HIS A 188 5.02 -13.76 -11.34
CA HIS A 188 5.16 -14.99 -12.11
C HIS A 188 6.63 -15.44 -12.11
N PRO A 189 6.96 -16.75 -12.22
CA PRO A 189 8.34 -17.22 -12.19
C PRO A 189 9.28 -16.55 -13.21
N GLU A 190 8.78 -16.16 -14.38
CA GLU A 190 9.57 -15.42 -15.37
C GLU A 190 9.89 -13.98 -14.92
N GLU A 191 8.95 -13.30 -14.26
CA GLU A 191 9.23 -11.99 -13.64
C GLU A 191 10.22 -12.14 -12.50
N VAL A 192 10.07 -13.17 -11.66
CA VAL A 192 11.02 -13.50 -10.60
C VAL A 192 12.41 -13.74 -11.18
N ALA A 193 12.54 -14.52 -12.25
CA ALA A 193 13.82 -14.76 -12.92
C ALA A 193 14.45 -13.46 -13.44
N THR A 194 13.64 -12.51 -13.88
CA THR A 194 14.09 -11.19 -14.35
C THR A 194 14.66 -10.33 -13.22
N VAL A 195 13.98 -10.28 -12.06
CA VAL A 195 14.31 -9.33 -10.99
C VAL A 195 15.09 -9.90 -9.80
N LYS A 196 15.01 -11.20 -9.53
CA LYS A 196 15.54 -11.82 -8.29
C LYS A 196 17.06 -11.74 -8.18
N GLY A 197 17.79 -12.02 -9.26
CA GLY A 197 19.27 -12.05 -9.22
C GLY A 197 19.80 -12.91 -8.05
N SER A 198 20.78 -12.38 -7.29
CA SER A 198 21.34 -13.03 -6.09
C SER A 198 20.57 -12.73 -4.80
N SER A 199 19.40 -12.11 -4.88
CA SER A 199 18.64 -11.70 -3.69
C SER A 199 17.97 -12.87 -2.97
N LEU A 200 17.66 -12.65 -1.69
CA LEU A 200 16.87 -13.56 -0.86
C LEU A 200 15.35 -13.26 -0.97
N PHE A 201 14.89 -12.98 -2.19
CA PHE A 201 13.47 -12.71 -2.45
C PHE A 201 12.61 -13.97 -2.32
N THR A 202 11.46 -13.83 -1.66
CA THR A 202 10.44 -14.87 -1.50
C THR A 202 9.02 -14.31 -1.59
N GLN A 203 8.02 -15.18 -1.81
CA GLN A 203 6.61 -14.78 -1.93
C GLN A 203 5.67 -15.59 -1.03
N ARG A 204 4.63 -14.93 -0.52
CA ARG A 204 3.45 -15.55 0.10
C ARG A 204 2.19 -15.00 -0.56
N VAL A 205 1.24 -15.88 -0.86
CA VAL A 205 -0.10 -15.52 -1.35
C VAL A 205 -1.11 -15.70 -0.24
N PHE A 206 -1.88 -14.65 0.05
CA PHE A 206 -3.02 -14.66 0.95
C PHE A 206 -4.28 -14.70 0.11
N ALA A 207 -4.94 -15.86 0.07
CA ALA A 207 -6.15 -16.08 -0.72
C ALA A 207 -7.10 -17.04 0.00
N SER A 208 -8.39 -16.92 -0.29
CA SER A 208 -9.40 -17.82 0.27
C SER A 208 -9.22 -19.24 -0.25
N GLY A 209 -9.29 -20.23 0.64
CA GLY A 209 -9.09 -21.64 0.28
C GLY A 209 -7.63 -22.04 0.05
N PHE A 210 -6.68 -21.10 0.21
CA PHE A 210 -5.24 -21.36 0.12
C PHE A 210 -4.58 -21.20 1.48
N LYS A 211 -3.73 -22.16 1.88
CA LYS A 211 -3.02 -22.09 3.17
C LYS A 211 -1.71 -21.33 3.03
N VAL A 212 -1.55 -20.28 3.83
CA VAL A 212 -0.31 -19.53 3.95
C VAL A 212 0.69 -20.36 4.75
N GLY A 213 1.91 -20.52 4.20
CA GLY A 213 3.03 -21.15 4.89
C GLY A 213 3.05 -22.67 4.92
N GLU A 214 2.19 -23.34 4.14
CA GLU A 214 2.25 -24.79 3.96
C GLU A 214 3.50 -25.15 3.13
N SER A 215 4.36 -26.01 3.67
CA SER A 215 5.42 -26.63 2.88
C SER A 215 4.78 -27.56 1.88
N ALA A 216 5.10 -27.46 0.60
CA ALA A 216 4.48 -28.30 -0.39
C ALA A 216 5.02 -29.74 -0.27
N VAL A 217 4.24 -30.55 0.44
CA VAL A 217 4.38 -32.01 0.51
C VAL A 217 3.35 -32.69 -0.40
N SER A 218 2.43 -31.94 -1.03
CA SER A 218 1.44 -32.52 -1.94
C SER A 218 0.79 -31.47 -2.83
N ALA A 219 1.35 -31.25 -4.03
CA ALA A 219 0.62 -30.70 -5.17
C ALA A 219 0.37 -31.82 -6.20
N PRO A 220 -0.72 -31.78 -7.00
CA PRO A 220 -1.08 -32.83 -7.94
C PRO A 220 0.03 -33.12 -8.97
N ALA A 221 0.09 -34.38 -9.43
CA ALA A 221 1.13 -34.96 -10.31
C ALA A 221 1.32 -34.31 -11.71
N SER A 222 0.71 -33.15 -11.98
CA SER A 222 0.69 -32.52 -13.32
C SER A 222 1.82 -31.54 -13.60
N ILE A 223 2.79 -31.36 -12.69
CA ILE A 223 4.00 -30.54 -12.94
C ILE A 223 5.24 -31.41 -12.71
N PRO A 224 5.84 -31.99 -13.76
CA PRO A 224 7.05 -32.80 -13.60
C PRO A 224 8.26 -31.95 -13.22
N GLY A 225 8.96 -32.31 -12.15
CA GLY A 225 10.42 -32.13 -12.08
C GLY A 225 11.06 -31.23 -11.01
N LEU A 226 10.34 -30.73 -9.98
CA LEU A 226 10.99 -30.10 -8.80
C LEU A 226 10.19 -30.34 -7.51
N PRO A 227 10.83 -30.36 -6.32
CA PRO A 227 10.12 -30.17 -5.05
C PRO A 227 9.41 -28.81 -5.15
N THR A 228 8.11 -28.86 -5.41
CA THR A 228 7.31 -27.68 -5.73
C THR A 228 7.10 -26.93 -4.42
N PRO A 229 7.35 -25.62 -4.31
CA PRO A 229 6.77 -24.77 -3.25
C PRO A 229 5.24 -24.68 -3.45
N GLY A 230 4.46 -24.17 -2.50
CA GLY A 230 3.01 -24.00 -2.72
C GLY A 230 2.75 -23.15 -3.97
N VAL A 231 2.12 -23.71 -5.01
CA VAL A 231 1.77 -22.94 -6.22
C VAL A 231 0.33 -22.47 -6.09
N TYR A 232 0.11 -21.17 -6.25
CA TYR A 232 -1.22 -20.59 -6.36
C TYR A 232 -1.51 -20.27 -7.83
N ARG A 233 -2.41 -21.03 -8.45
CA ARG A 233 -2.89 -20.82 -9.83
C ARG A 233 -4.09 -19.88 -9.76
N THR A 234 -3.91 -18.65 -10.22
CA THR A 234 -4.79 -17.55 -9.83
C THR A 234 -6.26 -17.77 -10.15
N TRP A 235 -6.58 -18.39 -11.29
CA TRP A 235 -7.95 -18.71 -11.64
C TRP A 235 -8.45 -20.02 -11.05
N GLN A 236 -7.63 -21.08 -11.07
CA GLN A 236 -8.05 -22.44 -10.72
C GLN A 236 -8.16 -22.65 -9.21
N ASP A 237 -7.33 -21.94 -8.44
CA ASP A 237 -7.31 -22.00 -6.98
C ASP A 237 -8.14 -20.86 -6.35
N ASP A 238 -8.81 -20.03 -7.17
CA ASP A 238 -9.77 -19.04 -6.69
C ASP A 238 -10.97 -19.72 -6.01
N TRP A 239 -11.42 -19.14 -4.90
CA TRP A 239 -12.51 -19.69 -4.09
C TRP A 239 -13.84 -19.82 -4.85
N ARG A 240 -14.04 -19.04 -5.92
CA ARG A 240 -15.24 -19.05 -6.76
C ARG A 240 -15.08 -19.82 -8.07
N TYR A 241 -13.93 -20.41 -8.33
CA TYR A 241 -13.71 -21.18 -9.54
C TYR A 241 -14.78 -22.27 -9.72
N ASN A 242 -15.57 -22.19 -10.80
CA ASN A 242 -16.74 -23.03 -11.09
C ASN A 242 -17.85 -23.06 -10.01
N LYS A 243 -17.85 -22.12 -9.06
CA LYS A 243 -18.78 -22.08 -7.90
C LYS A 243 -19.50 -20.74 -7.73
N GLY A 244 -18.92 -19.64 -8.23
CA GLY A 244 -19.47 -18.28 -8.09
C GLY A 244 -20.70 -18.02 -8.95
N SER A 245 -21.46 -16.97 -8.63
CA SER A 245 -22.64 -16.56 -9.41
C SER A 245 -22.28 -15.85 -10.73
N THR A 246 -21.03 -15.42 -10.88
CA THR A 246 -20.52 -14.73 -12.08
C THR A 246 -19.25 -15.38 -12.61
N THR A 247 -18.97 -15.19 -13.90
CA THR A 247 -17.75 -15.68 -14.57
C THR A 247 -16.55 -14.73 -14.43
N GLN A 248 -16.73 -13.57 -13.79
CA GLN A 248 -15.68 -12.56 -13.61
C GLN A 248 -14.78 -12.93 -12.44
N PHE A 249 -13.51 -12.49 -12.47
CA PHE A 249 -12.53 -12.86 -11.44
C PHE A 249 -12.81 -12.25 -10.06
N PHE A 250 -13.25 -11.00 -10.01
CA PHE A 250 -13.42 -10.29 -8.74
C PHE A 250 -14.79 -10.50 -8.10
N TYR A 251 -14.77 -10.58 -6.76
CA TYR A 251 -15.92 -10.45 -5.89
C TYR A 251 -15.65 -9.31 -4.88
N PRO A 252 -16.57 -8.35 -4.72
CA PRO A 252 -17.67 -8.05 -5.61
C PRO A 252 -17.18 -7.80 -7.04
N THR A 253 -18.07 -7.95 -8.02
CA THR A 253 -17.73 -7.77 -9.42
C THR A 253 -17.11 -6.40 -9.70
N SER A 254 -16.02 -6.37 -10.46
CA SER A 254 -15.36 -5.11 -10.85
C SER A 254 -16.35 -4.18 -11.57
N PRO A 255 -16.49 -2.93 -11.12
CA PRO A 255 -17.41 -1.99 -11.74
C PRO A 255 -16.92 -1.63 -13.15
N PRO A 256 -17.82 -1.28 -14.08
CA PRO A 256 -17.43 -0.71 -15.36
C PRO A 256 -16.55 0.52 -15.14
N ALA A 257 -15.52 0.69 -15.99
CA ALA A 257 -14.68 1.88 -15.94
C ALA A 257 -15.54 3.12 -16.21
N ARG A 258 -15.74 3.97 -15.19
CA ARG A 258 -16.40 5.26 -15.33
C ARG A 258 -15.34 6.35 -15.32
N PHE A 259 -15.09 6.96 -16.48
CA PHE A 259 -14.25 8.16 -16.55
C PHE A 259 -15.05 9.32 -15.96
N ASN A 260 -14.82 9.64 -14.69
CA ASN A 260 -15.58 10.70 -14.02
C ASN A 260 -14.93 12.06 -14.32
N LEU A 261 -15.24 12.61 -15.50
CA LEU A 261 -14.72 13.88 -16.02
C LEU A 261 -14.84 15.04 -15.01
N VAL A 262 -15.92 15.02 -14.21
CA VAL A 262 -16.20 16.01 -13.15
C VAL A 262 -15.14 16.00 -12.05
N ARG A 263 -14.58 14.84 -11.70
CA ARG A 263 -13.52 14.74 -10.68
C ARG A 263 -12.16 15.22 -11.21
N ASN A 264 -11.87 15.02 -12.50
CA ASN A 264 -10.67 15.56 -13.16
C ASN A 264 -10.74 17.08 -13.38
N LEU A 265 -11.93 17.65 -13.59
CA LEU A 265 -12.15 19.10 -13.63
C LEU A 265 -12.00 19.77 -12.25
N ARG A 266 -12.30 19.04 -11.17
CA ARG A 266 -12.13 19.45 -9.76
C ARG A 266 -10.70 19.26 -9.23
N ALA A 267 -9.79 18.63 -9.98
CA ALA A 267 -8.42 18.37 -9.49
C ALA A 267 -7.38 19.42 -9.92
N ASN A 268 -7.74 20.42 -10.74
CA ASN A 268 -6.78 21.36 -11.33
C ASN A 268 -6.94 22.80 -10.79
N GLU A 269 -5.87 23.32 -10.17
CA GLU A 269 -5.82 24.62 -9.50
C GLU A 269 -5.61 25.83 -10.45
N HIS A 270 -5.32 25.63 -11.74
CA HIS A 270 -5.07 26.73 -12.69
C HIS A 270 -6.25 27.04 -13.63
N TRP A 271 -6.67 28.31 -13.67
CA TRP A 271 -7.79 28.81 -14.47
C TRP A 271 -7.60 28.71 -16.00
N VAL A 272 -6.36 28.73 -16.50
CA VAL A 272 -6.05 28.55 -17.94
C VAL A 272 -6.21 27.07 -18.36
N ALA A 273 -5.98 26.13 -17.45
CA ALA A 273 -6.23 24.70 -17.70
C ALA A 273 -7.73 24.35 -17.72
N LYS A 274 -8.59 25.19 -17.10
CA LYS A 274 -10.06 25.04 -17.17
C LYS A 274 -10.59 25.25 -18.59
N ILE A 275 -9.98 26.13 -19.40
CA ILE A 275 -10.41 26.40 -20.78
C ILE A 275 -9.99 25.24 -21.71
N LEU A 276 -8.79 24.66 -21.52
CA LEU A 276 -8.32 23.51 -22.31
C LEU A 276 -9.10 22.21 -22.00
N ALA A 277 -9.50 22.00 -20.75
CA ALA A 277 -10.32 20.85 -20.35
C ALA A 277 -11.76 20.91 -20.91
N VAL A 278 -12.30 22.11 -21.10
CA VAL A 278 -13.62 22.31 -21.73
C VAL A 278 -13.57 22.10 -23.25
N ALA A 279 -12.47 22.48 -23.92
CA ALA A 279 -12.30 22.30 -25.36
C ALA A 279 -12.09 20.82 -25.78
N SER A 280 -11.57 19.97 -24.90
CA SER A 280 -11.34 18.53 -25.14
C SER A 280 -12.49 17.62 -24.66
N ALA A 281 -13.47 18.18 -23.95
CA ALA A 281 -14.62 17.47 -23.38
C ALA A 281 -15.50 16.73 -24.42
N PRO A 282 -15.79 17.27 -25.62
CA PRO A 282 -16.64 16.55 -26.59
C PRO A 282 -15.97 15.29 -27.16
N VAL A 283 -14.65 15.35 -27.40
CA VAL A 283 -13.88 14.22 -27.95
C VAL A 283 -13.68 13.14 -26.89
N LEU A 284 -13.36 13.53 -25.65
CA LEU A 284 -13.25 12.61 -24.51
C LEU A 284 -14.60 11.98 -24.12
N TYR A 285 -15.71 12.73 -24.23
CA TYR A 285 -17.05 12.20 -23.98
C TYR A 285 -17.48 11.17 -25.04
N VAL A 286 -17.11 11.38 -26.31
CA VAL A 286 -17.39 10.42 -27.40
C VAL A 286 -16.53 9.16 -27.30
N VAL A 287 -15.25 9.26 -26.94
CA VAL A 287 -14.39 8.08 -26.71
C VAL A 287 -14.80 7.31 -25.46
N THR A 288 -15.19 8.01 -24.37
CA THR A 288 -15.72 7.38 -23.15
C THR A 288 -17.05 6.70 -23.45
N MET A 289 -17.98 7.34 -24.15
CA MET A 289 -19.24 6.71 -24.55
C MET A 289 -19.03 5.54 -25.51
N ALA A 290 -18.14 5.62 -26.50
CA ALA A 290 -17.89 4.52 -27.43
C ALA A 290 -17.24 3.29 -26.75
N THR A 291 -16.43 3.49 -25.71
CA THR A 291 -15.75 2.40 -24.97
C THR A 291 -16.56 1.89 -23.75
N SER A 292 -17.35 2.75 -23.10
CA SER A 292 -18.20 2.40 -21.95
C SER A 292 -19.59 1.90 -22.35
N SER A 293 -20.16 2.35 -23.48
CA SER A 293 -21.47 1.89 -23.97
C SER A 293 -21.46 0.42 -24.42
N LEU A 294 -20.28 -0.15 -24.67
CA LEU A 294 -20.09 -1.57 -24.98
C LEU A 294 -19.77 -2.44 -23.74
N ARG A 295 -19.70 -1.88 -22.51
CA ARG A 295 -19.31 -2.59 -21.26
C ARG A 295 -17.94 -3.32 -21.32
N LEU A 296 -17.05 -2.95 -22.25
CA LEU A 296 -15.81 -3.69 -22.51
C LEU A 296 -14.63 -3.31 -21.59
N ALA A 297 -14.63 -2.11 -20.98
CA ALA A 297 -13.57 -1.68 -20.05
C ALA A 297 -14.02 -1.70 -18.58
N ARG A 298 -13.25 -2.36 -17.72
CA ARG A 298 -13.50 -2.50 -16.26
C ARG A 298 -12.53 -1.63 -15.46
N ALA A 299 -12.90 -1.31 -14.22
CA ALA A 299 -12.05 -0.53 -13.32
C ALA A 299 -10.79 -1.30 -12.88
N ASN A 300 -10.84 -2.64 -12.92
CA ASN A 300 -9.76 -3.54 -12.51
C ASN A 300 -9.25 -4.34 -13.72
N GLY A 301 -7.94 -4.60 -13.74
CA GLY A 301 -7.35 -5.57 -14.65
C GLY A 301 -7.65 -6.99 -14.17
N GLU A 302 -7.94 -7.91 -15.09
CA GLU A 302 -8.08 -9.33 -14.78
C GLU A 302 -6.72 -10.04 -14.93
N PRO A 303 -6.45 -11.07 -14.11
CA PRO A 303 -5.20 -11.80 -14.22
C PRO A 303 -5.20 -12.64 -15.50
N PRO A 304 -4.05 -12.84 -16.17
CA PRO A 304 -3.94 -13.79 -17.28
C PRO A 304 -4.48 -15.18 -16.88
N LYS A 305 -5.08 -15.91 -17.83
CA LYS A 305 -5.81 -17.16 -17.53
C LYS A 305 -4.91 -18.29 -16.99
N ASP A 306 -3.65 -18.24 -17.34
CA ASP A 306 -2.58 -19.17 -16.96
C ASP A 306 -1.67 -18.58 -15.88
N TRP A 307 -2.01 -17.45 -15.27
CA TRP A 307 -1.19 -16.82 -14.23
C TRP A 307 -1.07 -17.70 -12.99
N TYR A 308 0.15 -17.83 -12.48
CA TYR A 308 0.44 -18.53 -11.24
C TYR A 308 1.63 -17.92 -10.49
N VAL A 309 1.63 -18.12 -9.18
CA VAL A 309 2.68 -17.65 -8.26
C VAL A 309 3.28 -18.85 -7.53
N VAL A 310 4.61 -18.93 -7.53
CA VAL A 310 5.35 -19.88 -6.69
C VAL A 310 5.57 -19.27 -5.32
N CYS A 311 4.94 -19.83 -4.29
CA CYS A 311 5.10 -19.40 -2.89
C CYS A 311 6.34 -20.08 -2.29
N ASP A 312 7.51 -19.50 -2.54
CA ASP A 312 8.83 -20.02 -2.17
C ASP A 312 9.34 -19.52 -0.80
N ALA A 313 8.51 -18.81 -0.03
CA ALA A 313 8.84 -18.45 1.34
C ALA A 313 8.91 -19.69 2.27
N PRO A 314 9.77 -19.67 3.31
CA PRO A 314 9.89 -20.78 4.25
C PRO A 314 8.54 -21.16 4.87
N ALA A 315 8.38 -22.47 5.10
CA ALA A 315 7.18 -23.02 5.73
C ALA A 315 7.01 -22.47 7.15
N LEU A 316 5.78 -22.18 7.53
CA LEU A 316 5.44 -21.67 8.86
C LEU A 316 5.29 -22.85 9.84
N PRO A 317 5.52 -22.65 11.16
CA PRO A 317 5.28 -23.72 12.14
C PRO A 317 3.84 -24.21 12.11
N GLU A 318 2.89 -23.32 11.88
CA GLU A 318 1.49 -23.64 11.61
C GLU A 318 1.03 -22.93 10.35
N SER A 319 0.76 -23.68 9.28
CA SER A 319 0.10 -23.13 8.10
C SER A 319 -1.34 -22.75 8.43
N PHE A 320 -1.87 -21.68 7.85
CA PHE A 320 -3.21 -21.20 8.18
C PHE A 320 -3.98 -20.73 6.94
N THR A 321 -5.31 -20.81 6.99
CA THR A 321 -6.18 -20.13 6.02
C THR A 321 -6.33 -18.67 6.45
N PRO A 322 -6.05 -17.69 5.58
CA PRO A 322 -6.18 -16.29 5.95
C PRO A 322 -7.64 -15.93 6.21
N GLN A 323 -7.88 -14.88 6.97
CA GLN A 323 -9.21 -14.41 7.35
C GLN A 323 -9.31 -12.89 7.31
N ALA A 324 -10.44 -12.37 6.86
CA ALA A 324 -10.77 -10.96 6.98
C ALA A 324 -11.50 -10.69 8.28
N ARG A 325 -11.24 -9.52 8.86
CA ARG A 325 -11.93 -9.05 10.06
C ARG A 325 -12.52 -7.68 9.82
N ARG A 326 -13.82 -7.54 10.09
CA ARG A 326 -14.54 -6.26 10.06
C ARG A 326 -15.31 -6.11 11.37
N PHE A 327 -15.17 -4.95 12.02
CA PHE A 327 -15.80 -4.63 13.31
C PHE A 327 -15.60 -5.74 14.38
N GLY A 328 -14.38 -6.28 14.46
CA GLY A 328 -14.01 -7.31 15.44
C GLY A 328 -14.44 -8.75 15.09
N ASN A 329 -15.21 -8.95 14.03
CA ASN A 329 -15.73 -10.26 13.62
C ASN A 329 -15.02 -10.77 12.36
N VAL A 330 -14.94 -12.10 12.23
CA VAL A 330 -14.51 -12.72 10.97
C VAL A 330 -15.59 -12.45 9.92
N VAL A 331 -15.17 -11.99 8.75
CA VAL A 331 -16.06 -11.78 7.62
C VAL A 331 -16.46 -13.15 7.05
N HIS A 332 -17.73 -13.33 6.71
CA HIS A 332 -18.23 -14.52 6.03
C HIS A 332 -19.00 -14.09 4.79
N VAL A 333 -18.51 -14.46 3.60
CA VAL A 333 -19.16 -14.14 2.32
C VAL A 333 -19.57 -15.39 1.57
N GLN A 334 -20.66 -15.29 0.83
CA GLN A 334 -21.15 -16.35 -0.05
C GLN A 334 -21.40 -15.79 -1.47
N ASP A 335 -20.93 -16.53 -2.47
CA ASP A 335 -21.23 -16.27 -3.88
C ASP A 335 -21.57 -17.58 -4.60
N GLY A 336 -22.82 -17.74 -5.04
CA GLY A 336 -23.31 -19.04 -5.52
C GLY A 336 -23.19 -20.12 -4.43
N THR A 337 -22.45 -21.19 -4.71
CA THR A 337 -22.13 -22.24 -3.72
C THR A 337 -20.76 -22.05 -3.08
N ALA A 338 -20.02 -20.99 -3.43
CA ALA A 338 -18.73 -20.68 -2.83
C ALA A 338 -18.93 -19.91 -1.52
N THR A 339 -18.10 -20.21 -0.52
CA THR A 339 -18.03 -19.46 0.75
C THR A 339 -16.59 -19.06 1.02
N SER A 340 -16.40 -17.95 1.72
CA SER A 340 -15.06 -17.45 2.04
C SER A 340 -15.06 -16.67 3.35
N ASP A 341 -14.03 -16.90 4.16
CA ASP A 341 -13.78 -16.17 5.41
C ASP A 341 -12.73 -15.05 5.24
N PHE A 342 -12.21 -14.87 4.03
CA PHE A 342 -11.16 -13.90 3.72
C PHE A 342 -11.59 -12.83 2.73
N ASN A 343 -12.34 -13.16 1.68
CA ASN A 343 -12.90 -12.14 0.78
C ASN A 343 -13.92 -11.26 1.49
N GLU A 344 -13.91 -9.98 1.12
CA GLU A 344 -14.83 -8.97 1.66
C GLU A 344 -15.91 -8.64 0.63
N GLU A 345 -17.10 -8.28 1.13
CA GLU A 345 -18.14 -7.60 0.36
C GLU A 345 -17.76 -6.13 0.11
N ASN A 346 -18.68 -5.32 -0.42
CA ASN A 346 -18.45 -3.87 -0.48
C ASN A 346 -18.14 -3.32 0.92
N ASP A 347 -17.36 -2.25 0.96
CA ASP A 347 -17.06 -1.51 2.19
C ASP A 347 -17.74 -0.14 2.19
N PRO A 348 -19.08 -0.10 2.33
CA PRO A 348 -19.80 1.17 2.26
C PRO A 348 -19.47 2.02 3.49
N ALA A 349 -19.24 3.31 3.28
CA ALA A 349 -18.94 4.26 4.34
C ALA A 349 -20.00 4.19 5.45
N ALA A 350 -21.29 4.14 5.10
CA ALA A 350 -22.38 4.07 6.08
C ALA A 350 -22.32 2.90 7.08
N SER A 351 -21.55 1.84 6.82
CA SER A 351 -21.41 0.71 7.74
C SER A 351 -20.60 1.01 9.00
N TYR A 352 -19.71 2.01 8.96
CA TYR A 352 -18.84 2.39 10.07
C TYR A 352 -19.55 3.11 11.22
N ARG A 353 -20.81 3.51 11.00
CA ARG A 353 -21.67 4.10 12.03
C ARG A 353 -21.88 3.15 13.20
N ASN A 354 -21.98 3.73 14.40
CA ASN A 354 -22.18 2.99 15.63
C ASN A 354 -23.56 2.35 15.65
N LYS A 355 -23.61 1.02 15.67
CA LYS A 355 -24.86 0.26 15.69
C LYS A 355 -25.67 0.42 16.99
N ASP A 356 -25.00 0.78 18.09
CA ASP A 356 -25.60 0.89 19.42
C ASP A 356 -26.02 2.34 19.76
N LYS A 357 -25.88 3.27 18.81
CA LYS A 357 -26.17 4.69 19.02
C LYS A 357 -27.66 4.99 18.95
N SER A 358 -28.16 5.76 19.91
CA SER A 358 -29.50 6.37 19.84
C SER A 358 -29.49 7.54 18.86
N GLY A 359 -30.38 7.52 17.86
CA GLY A 359 -30.37 8.52 16.79
C GLY A 359 -30.71 9.96 17.24
N ASN A 360 -30.02 10.94 16.66
CA ASN A 360 -30.29 12.37 16.75
C ASN A 360 -30.87 12.88 15.42
N ARG A 361 -32.01 13.59 15.45
CA ARG A 361 -32.69 14.09 14.25
C ARG A 361 -31.93 15.21 13.53
N ASP A 362 -31.00 15.87 14.21
CA ASP A 362 -30.20 16.96 13.66
C ASP A 362 -28.82 16.50 13.14
N ASP A 363 -28.54 15.20 13.21
CA ASP A 363 -27.27 14.57 12.86
C ASP A 363 -27.40 13.79 11.53
N PRO A 364 -26.66 14.17 10.46
CA PRO A 364 -26.79 13.54 9.15
C PRO A 364 -26.45 12.04 9.14
N TYR A 365 -25.60 11.56 10.06
CA TYR A 365 -25.24 10.15 10.15
C TYR A 365 -26.38 9.30 10.72
N ASP A 366 -27.15 9.87 11.65
CA ASP A 366 -28.21 9.17 12.37
C ASP A 366 -29.51 9.13 11.58
N ILE A 367 -29.77 10.14 10.73
CA ILE A 367 -30.94 10.20 9.85
C ILE A 367 -30.69 9.62 8.45
N PHE A 368 -29.45 9.21 8.15
CA PHE A 368 -29.06 8.70 6.84
C PHE A 368 -29.94 7.54 6.38
N GLN A 369 -30.44 7.63 5.15
CA GLN A 369 -31.13 6.56 4.45
C GLN A 369 -30.48 6.32 3.07
N PRO A 370 -30.18 5.06 2.72
CA PRO A 370 -29.56 4.75 1.44
C PRO A 370 -30.50 5.07 0.27
N THR A 371 -29.97 5.67 -0.80
CA THR A 371 -30.78 5.96 -2.00
C THR A 371 -30.87 4.79 -2.97
N THR A 372 -29.94 3.84 -2.86
CA THR A 372 -29.93 2.61 -3.69
C THR A 372 -31.19 1.78 -3.43
N ARG A 373 -31.69 1.12 -4.49
CA ARG A 373 -32.82 0.16 -4.41
C ARG A 373 -32.38 -1.29 -4.24
N ASP A 374 -31.07 -1.54 -4.28
CA ASP A 374 -30.51 -2.88 -4.09
C ASP A 374 -30.54 -3.24 -2.60
N THR A 375 -31.37 -4.22 -2.23
CA THR A 375 -31.55 -4.64 -0.84
C THR A 375 -30.29 -5.20 -0.21
N THR A 376 -29.39 -5.80 -1.01
CA THR A 376 -28.11 -6.32 -0.53
C THR A 376 -27.19 -5.16 -0.14
N LEU A 377 -27.11 -4.13 -0.99
CA LEU A 377 -26.34 -2.93 -0.68
C LEU A 377 -26.94 -2.17 0.50
N GLN A 378 -28.28 -2.06 0.60
CA GLN A 378 -28.94 -1.46 1.76
C GLN A 378 -28.59 -2.19 3.06
N ASP A 379 -28.53 -3.53 3.04
CA ASP A 379 -28.14 -4.32 4.20
C ASP A 379 -26.68 -4.07 4.60
N GLN A 380 -25.77 -4.06 3.61
CA GLN A 380 -24.34 -3.75 3.83
C GLN A 380 -24.14 -2.33 4.39
N MET A 381 -25.01 -1.37 4.07
CA MET A 381 -24.94 0.02 4.54
C MET A 381 -25.51 0.25 5.95
N LYS A 382 -26.10 -0.76 6.58
CA LYS A 382 -26.57 -0.65 7.96
C LYS A 382 -25.40 -0.37 8.91
N PRO A 383 -25.63 0.37 10.01
CA PRO A 383 -24.62 0.55 11.05
C PRO A 383 -24.13 -0.80 11.59
N GLN A 384 -22.83 -1.03 11.52
CA GLN A 384 -22.16 -2.25 12.01
C GLN A 384 -21.00 -1.94 12.96
N GLY A 385 -20.51 -0.70 12.93
CA GLY A 385 -19.41 -0.21 13.74
C GLY A 385 -19.77 0.08 15.20
N ASP A 386 -18.84 0.73 15.87
CA ASP A 386 -18.89 1.16 17.27
C ASP A 386 -18.58 2.67 17.39
N VAL A 387 -18.41 3.14 18.62
CA VAL A 387 -18.10 4.55 18.92
C VAL A 387 -16.80 5.00 18.24
N ASP A 388 -15.78 4.14 18.22
CA ASP A 388 -14.46 4.50 17.70
C ASP A 388 -14.45 4.51 16.18
N SER A 389 -15.11 3.55 15.53
CA SER A 389 -15.23 3.52 14.07
C SER A 389 -16.06 4.69 13.55
N GLU A 390 -17.16 5.07 14.22
CA GLU A 390 -17.95 6.24 13.83
C GLU A 390 -17.17 7.54 14.06
N ALA A 391 -16.42 7.64 15.16
CA ALA A 391 -15.57 8.82 15.42
C ALA A 391 -14.49 8.97 14.34
N GLY A 392 -13.86 7.85 13.94
CA GLY A 392 -12.89 7.82 12.83
C GLY A 392 -13.53 8.26 11.51
N GLN A 393 -14.68 7.68 11.15
CA GLN A 393 -15.44 8.07 9.96
C GLN A 393 -15.77 9.57 9.96
N ARG A 394 -16.34 10.09 11.06
CA ARG A 394 -16.68 11.52 11.18
C ARG A 394 -15.46 12.39 10.98
N TYR A 395 -14.32 12.02 11.54
CA TYR A 395 -13.09 12.77 11.35
C TYR A 395 -12.68 12.85 9.86
N GLU A 396 -12.77 11.73 9.14
CA GLU A 396 -12.46 11.64 7.70
C GLU A 396 -13.44 12.41 6.83
N ASP A 397 -14.75 12.20 7.02
CA ASP A 397 -15.81 12.88 6.26
C ASP A 397 -15.75 14.41 6.47
N HIS A 398 -15.51 14.86 7.70
CA HIS A 398 -15.31 16.28 7.98
C HIS A 398 -13.99 16.80 7.38
N ALA A 399 -12.94 15.98 7.28
CA ALA A 399 -11.72 16.39 6.59
C ALA A 399 -11.94 16.56 5.08
N ILE A 400 -12.69 15.66 4.45
CA ILE A 400 -13.09 15.72 3.03
C ILE A 400 -13.90 16.98 2.77
N THR A 401 -14.98 17.20 3.53
CA THR A 401 -15.83 18.40 3.36
C THR A 401 -15.06 19.70 3.59
N ARG A 402 -14.09 19.74 4.51
CA ARG A 402 -13.19 20.90 4.65
C ARG A 402 -12.28 21.10 3.43
N MET A 403 -11.78 20.02 2.82
CA MET A 403 -11.00 20.12 1.58
C MET A 403 -11.85 20.64 0.42
N GLU A 404 -13.09 20.16 0.30
CA GLU A 404 -14.02 20.61 -0.74
C GLU A 404 -14.41 22.08 -0.56
N ALA A 405 -14.70 22.51 0.67
CA ALA A 405 -14.99 23.92 0.95
C ALA A 405 -13.83 24.85 0.58
N ARG A 406 -12.58 24.45 0.89
CA ARG A 406 -11.38 25.19 0.47
C ARG A 406 -11.20 25.21 -1.04
N HIS A 407 -11.49 24.08 -1.71
CA HIS A 407 -11.40 23.98 -3.16
C HIS A 407 -12.39 24.92 -3.87
N ASP A 408 -13.63 24.95 -3.40
CA ASP A 408 -14.67 25.82 -3.94
C ASP A 408 -14.44 27.31 -3.58
N ASN A 409 -13.54 27.57 -2.63
CA ASN A 409 -13.11 28.89 -2.17
C ASN A 409 -14.29 29.82 -1.87
N ASN A 410 -15.32 29.29 -1.21
CA ASN A 410 -16.46 30.10 -0.79
C ASN A 410 -15.98 31.12 0.26
N PRO A 411 -16.00 32.44 -0.05
CA PRO A 411 -15.44 33.46 0.83
C PRO A 411 -16.21 33.60 2.15
N ASP A 412 -17.47 33.14 2.19
CA ASP A 412 -18.30 33.15 3.39
C ASP A 412 -17.91 32.04 4.37
N TRP A 413 -17.25 30.98 3.89
CA TRP A 413 -16.89 29.79 4.68
C TRP A 413 -15.38 29.62 4.86
N VAL A 414 -14.56 30.23 3.99
CA VAL A 414 -13.11 30.08 3.97
C VAL A 414 -12.44 31.44 4.11
N LYS A 415 -11.63 31.61 5.17
CA LYS A 415 -10.79 32.79 5.39
C LYS A 415 -9.35 32.35 5.58
N ASP A 416 -8.43 32.96 4.83
CA ASP A 416 -7.00 32.65 4.87
C ASP A 416 -6.69 31.15 4.71
N GLY A 417 -7.47 30.45 3.88
CA GLY A 417 -7.34 29.01 3.64
C GLY A 417 -7.85 28.12 4.78
N VAL A 418 -8.53 28.69 5.78
CA VAL A 418 -9.15 27.96 6.90
C VAL A 418 -10.67 27.98 6.75
N VAL A 419 -11.31 26.82 6.92
CA VAL A 419 -12.78 26.73 7.01
C VAL A 419 -13.19 27.24 8.40
N ILE A 420 -13.83 28.39 8.45
CA ILE A 420 -14.28 28.99 9.71
C ILE A 420 -15.46 28.19 10.29
N GLY A 421 -15.53 28.04 11.62
CA GLY A 421 -16.61 27.29 12.29
C GLY A 421 -16.29 25.82 12.63
N GLU A 422 -15.27 25.20 12.02
CA GLU A 422 -14.85 23.83 12.37
C GLU A 422 -13.48 23.75 13.08
N ALA A 423 -12.78 24.88 13.19
CA ALA A 423 -11.47 24.99 13.81
C ALA A 423 -11.55 25.79 15.12
N GLY A 424 -11.36 25.11 16.25
CA GLY A 424 -11.26 25.71 17.58
C GLY A 424 -12.55 25.63 18.41
N PRO A 425 -12.44 25.66 19.76
CA PRO A 425 -13.54 25.38 20.69
C PRO A 425 -14.65 26.45 20.76
N SER A 426 -14.59 27.51 19.95
CA SER A 426 -15.54 28.63 20.01
C SER A 426 -15.87 29.20 18.62
N ALA A 427 -15.64 28.43 17.57
CA ALA A 427 -15.88 28.90 16.21
C ALA A 427 -17.38 28.86 15.90
N GLU A 428 -17.99 30.03 15.69
CA GLU A 428 -19.36 30.09 15.16
C GLU A 428 -19.38 29.57 13.72
N MET A 429 -20.31 28.66 13.47
CA MET A 429 -20.51 28.09 12.15
C MET A 429 -21.15 29.13 11.22
N PRO A 430 -20.57 29.40 10.03
CA PRO A 430 -21.14 30.33 9.07
C PRO A 430 -22.53 29.88 8.61
N ASP A 431 -23.35 30.87 8.24
CA ASP A 431 -24.66 30.63 7.64
C ASP A 431 -24.53 29.73 6.39
N GLY A 432 -25.42 28.74 6.30
CA GLY A 432 -25.47 27.78 5.20
C GLY A 432 -24.41 26.67 5.23
N TYR A 433 -23.29 26.83 5.95
CA TYR A 433 -22.22 25.81 5.97
C TYR A 433 -22.71 24.49 6.57
N LYS A 434 -23.51 24.51 7.65
CA LYS A 434 -24.07 23.28 8.27
C LYS A 434 -24.87 22.48 7.23
N ALA A 435 -25.82 23.15 6.58
CA ALA A 435 -26.73 22.51 5.64
C ALA A 435 -25.98 21.94 4.42
N TRP A 436 -24.99 22.66 3.91
CA TRP A 436 -24.12 22.17 2.84
C TRP A 436 -23.29 20.97 3.28
N ARG A 437 -22.60 21.06 4.42
CA ARG A 437 -21.75 19.98 4.94
C ARG A 437 -22.56 18.72 5.22
N ASP A 438 -23.71 18.84 5.87
CA ASP A 438 -24.57 17.71 6.21
C ASP A 438 -25.09 16.99 4.94
N LYS A 439 -25.31 17.75 3.85
CA LYS A 439 -25.63 17.18 2.53
C LYS A 439 -24.44 16.42 1.93
N GLU A 440 -23.24 16.98 1.98
CA GLU A 440 -22.05 16.29 1.46
C GLU A 440 -21.70 15.04 2.28
N VAL A 441 -21.82 15.09 3.61
CA VAL A 441 -21.73 13.91 4.48
C VAL A 441 -22.73 12.84 4.04
N THR A 442 -23.99 13.22 3.78
CA THR A 442 -25.00 12.28 3.29
C THR A 442 -24.59 11.65 1.95
N HIS A 443 -24.00 12.42 1.02
CA HIS A 443 -23.47 11.89 -0.23
C HIS A 443 -22.30 10.91 -0.02
N LEU A 444 -21.40 11.20 0.93
CA LEU A 444 -20.29 10.30 1.28
C LEU A 444 -20.81 8.98 1.85
N LEU A 445 -21.78 9.03 2.77
CA LEU A 445 -22.43 7.85 3.34
C LEU A 445 -23.15 7.01 2.28
N ASP A 446 -23.73 7.65 1.27
CA ASP A 446 -24.48 6.99 0.19
C ASP A 446 -23.60 6.28 -0.85
N ALA A 447 -22.27 6.33 -0.69
CA ALA A 447 -21.32 5.59 -1.53
C ALA A 447 -21.37 4.07 -1.24
N ALA A 448 -22.45 3.43 -1.69
CA ALA A 448 -22.77 2.02 -1.45
C ALA A 448 -21.79 1.04 -2.12
N ILE A 449 -21.25 1.42 -3.28
CA ILE A 449 -20.30 0.60 -4.05
C ILE A 449 -18.92 1.21 -3.86
N ASN A 450 -18.13 0.57 -3.01
CA ASN A 450 -16.72 0.86 -2.81
C ASN A 450 -15.99 -0.48 -2.78
N ASN A 451 -15.04 -0.68 -3.70
CA ASN A 451 -14.35 -1.95 -3.89
C ASN A 451 -12.87 -1.89 -3.42
N PRO A 452 -12.52 -1.43 -2.21
CA PRO A 452 -11.17 -1.62 -1.70
C PRO A 452 -10.97 -3.04 -1.13
N THR A 453 -11.77 -4.01 -1.61
CA THR A 453 -11.89 -5.33 -1.01
C THR A 453 -10.53 -5.99 -0.92
N ASN A 454 -10.23 -6.52 0.26
CA ASN A 454 -9.02 -7.28 0.52
C ASN A 454 -7.69 -6.53 0.47
N HIS A 455 -7.72 -5.20 0.32
CA HIS A 455 -6.50 -4.40 0.18
C HIS A 455 -5.65 -4.34 1.45
N SER A 456 -6.30 -4.20 2.61
CA SER A 456 -5.62 -4.06 3.91
C SER A 456 -5.66 -5.33 4.75
N THR A 457 -6.46 -6.32 4.35
CA THR A 457 -6.79 -7.52 5.12
C THR A 457 -5.58 -8.35 5.55
N ILE A 458 -4.51 -8.36 4.76
CA ILE A 458 -3.26 -9.04 5.15
C ILE A 458 -2.71 -8.43 6.45
N MET A 459 -2.73 -7.10 6.58
CA MET A 459 -2.06 -6.35 7.65
C MET A 459 -2.99 -5.94 8.79
N THR A 460 -4.31 -6.06 8.64
CA THR A 460 -5.30 -5.67 9.67
C THR A 460 -5.76 -6.84 10.55
N ASN A 461 -5.32 -8.07 10.27
CA ASN A 461 -5.61 -9.23 11.11
C ASN A 461 -4.36 -9.65 11.91
N ALA A 462 -4.44 -9.58 13.25
CA ALA A 462 -3.34 -9.94 14.15
C ALA A 462 -2.86 -11.39 13.95
N MET A 463 -3.75 -12.31 13.57
CA MET A 463 -3.40 -13.70 13.29
C MET A 463 -2.42 -13.81 12.11
N HIS A 464 -2.56 -12.99 11.06
CA HIS A 464 -1.62 -12.97 9.94
C HIS A 464 -0.24 -12.50 10.39
N ALA A 465 -0.19 -11.50 11.27
CA ALA A 465 1.06 -10.99 11.80
C ALA A 465 1.76 -12.02 12.70
N GLU A 466 1.01 -12.65 13.60
CA GLU A 466 1.51 -13.69 14.51
C GLU A 466 2.02 -14.92 13.75
N LYS A 467 1.23 -15.42 12.78
CA LYS A 467 1.53 -16.69 12.12
C LYS A 467 2.51 -16.55 10.95
N ALA A 468 2.50 -15.46 10.20
CA ALA A 468 3.36 -15.26 9.03
C ALA A 468 4.43 -14.19 9.24
N LEU A 469 4.03 -12.95 9.55
CA LEU A 469 4.96 -11.81 9.59
C LEU A 469 6.09 -12.01 10.60
N ALA A 470 5.80 -12.60 11.76
CA ALA A 470 6.78 -12.88 12.81
C ALA A 470 7.97 -13.75 12.33
N TYR A 471 7.79 -14.54 11.26
CA TYR A 471 8.83 -15.40 10.67
C TYR A 471 9.52 -14.79 9.44
N ASP A 472 9.13 -13.56 9.08
CA ASP A 472 9.61 -12.85 7.90
C ASP A 472 10.38 -11.57 8.23
N VAL A 473 10.72 -11.37 9.51
CA VAL A 473 11.49 -10.23 10.02
C VAL A 473 12.99 -10.56 10.19
N ALA A 474 13.82 -9.52 10.23
CA ALA A 474 15.20 -9.61 10.71
C ALA A 474 15.24 -9.93 12.21
N ILE A 475 16.02 -10.94 12.61
CA ILE A 475 16.18 -11.34 14.02
C ILE A 475 17.56 -10.93 14.51
N GLY A 476 17.65 -10.23 15.64
CA GLY A 476 18.91 -9.73 16.20
C GLY A 476 18.71 -9.13 17.59
N ILE A 477 19.80 -8.70 18.23
CA ILE A 477 19.75 -8.10 19.57
C ILE A 477 19.45 -6.60 19.46
N CYS A 478 18.45 -6.14 20.20
CA CYS A 478 18.18 -4.71 20.42
C CYS A 478 18.54 -4.33 21.86
N ARG A 479 19.54 -3.46 22.03
CA ARG A 479 19.98 -2.90 23.31
C ARG A 479 19.52 -1.45 23.52
N LEU A 480 18.69 -0.95 22.62
CA LEU A 480 18.11 0.38 22.71
C LEU A 480 17.13 0.43 23.89
N SER A 481 17.32 1.40 24.78
CA SER A 481 16.41 1.64 25.89
C SER A 481 15.02 2.09 25.40
N GLU A 482 14.00 1.88 26.23
CA GLU A 482 12.64 2.41 25.97
C GLU A 482 12.65 3.93 25.71
N LYS A 483 13.51 4.67 26.43
CA LYS A 483 13.69 6.11 26.22
C LYS A 483 14.22 6.44 24.82
N GLN A 484 15.15 5.65 24.29
CA GLN A 484 15.64 5.81 22.91
C GLN A 484 14.55 5.44 21.90
N MET A 485 13.83 4.33 22.11
CA MET A 485 12.71 3.92 21.26
C MET A 485 11.61 4.99 21.20
N ASN A 486 11.27 5.61 22.33
CA ASN A 486 10.30 6.71 22.38
C ASN A 486 10.78 7.95 21.62
N LYS A 487 12.09 8.28 21.63
CA LYS A 487 12.63 9.35 20.78
C LYS A 487 12.46 9.04 19.30
N PHE A 488 12.72 7.80 18.88
CA PHE A 488 12.54 7.39 17.47
C PHE A 488 11.07 7.39 17.05
N ARG A 489 10.14 7.05 17.95
CA ARG A 489 8.69 7.19 17.70
C ARG A 489 8.28 8.64 17.43
N ILE A 490 8.82 9.58 18.22
CA ILE A 490 8.60 11.02 18.02
C ILE A 490 9.19 11.48 16.69
N GLU A 491 10.36 10.99 16.29
CA GLU A 491 11.00 11.33 15.02
C GLU A 491 10.26 10.76 13.79
N ALA A 492 9.70 9.57 13.93
CA ALA A 492 8.89 8.91 12.90
C ALA A 492 7.56 9.65 12.65
N ASP A 493 6.88 10.10 13.70
CA ASP A 493 5.58 10.77 13.59
C ASP A 493 5.73 12.29 13.45
N TRP A 494 5.37 12.82 12.28
CA TRP A 494 5.45 14.25 11.99
C TRP A 494 4.56 15.10 12.90
N ARG A 495 3.47 14.52 13.42
CA ARG A 495 2.55 15.20 14.36
C ARG A 495 3.19 15.44 15.72
N LEU A 496 4.19 14.63 16.07
CA LEU A 496 4.90 14.70 17.35
C LEU A 496 6.19 15.53 17.27
N GLY A 497 6.50 16.15 16.12
CA GLY A 497 7.79 16.81 15.88
C GLY A 497 8.11 17.96 16.83
N SER A 498 7.13 18.53 17.54
CA SER A 498 7.35 19.52 18.62
C SER A 498 8.13 18.94 19.80
N GLY A 499 8.01 17.63 20.04
CA GLY A 499 8.73 16.87 21.06
C GLY A 499 10.17 16.51 20.68
N LEU A 500 10.61 16.82 19.45
CA LEU A 500 12.00 16.62 19.05
C LEU A 500 12.93 17.59 19.80
N ASP A 501 14.13 17.12 20.11
CA ASP A 501 15.21 17.98 20.62
C ASP A 501 15.49 19.13 19.64
N LYS A 502 15.83 20.31 20.15
CA LYS A 502 16.11 21.49 19.33
C LYS A 502 17.32 21.29 18.40
N HIS A 503 18.26 20.46 18.82
CA HIS A 503 19.47 20.12 18.08
C HIS A 503 19.36 18.79 17.30
N ASN A 504 18.19 18.14 17.30
CA ASN A 504 18.00 16.94 16.47
C ASN A 504 18.11 17.34 14.98
N PRO A 505 19.02 16.72 14.20
CA PRO A 505 19.22 17.07 12.78
C PRO A 505 17.96 16.88 11.93
N ASN A 506 17.05 15.99 12.33
CA ASN A 506 15.81 15.70 11.63
C ASN A 506 14.67 16.67 11.98
N ARG A 507 14.89 17.66 12.86
CA ARG A 507 13.93 18.73 13.17
C ARG A 507 13.53 19.54 11.94
N ILE A 508 14.40 19.64 10.93
CA ILE A 508 14.11 20.30 9.65
C ILE A 508 12.86 19.75 8.96
N TYR A 509 12.55 18.47 9.15
CA TYR A 509 11.37 17.84 8.54
C TYR A 509 10.07 18.24 9.25
N PHE A 510 10.13 18.48 10.56
CA PHE A 510 9.02 19.06 11.31
C PHE A 510 8.79 20.53 10.88
N GLU A 511 9.85 21.29 10.66
CA GLU A 511 9.72 22.65 10.14
C GLU A 511 9.08 22.70 8.76
N TYR A 512 9.46 21.77 7.87
CA TYR A 512 8.81 21.61 6.56
C TYR A 512 7.31 21.34 6.73
N PHE A 513 6.94 20.43 7.63
CA PHE A 513 5.54 20.14 7.90
C PHE A 513 4.76 21.39 8.35
N LEU A 514 5.33 22.20 9.25
CA LEU A 514 4.67 23.41 9.75
C LEU A 514 4.58 24.54 8.73
N LYS A 515 5.63 24.74 7.92
CA LYS A 515 5.79 25.94 7.10
C LYS A 515 5.49 25.70 5.61
N GLY A 516 5.35 24.44 5.20
CA GLY A 516 5.32 24.05 3.78
C GLY A 516 6.63 24.32 3.04
N LYS A 517 7.73 24.59 3.77
CA LYS A 517 9.03 24.99 3.23
C LYS A 517 10.16 24.17 3.80
N MET A 518 10.98 23.59 2.93
CA MET A 518 12.17 22.84 3.30
C MET A 518 13.40 23.77 3.20
N LYS A 519 14.17 23.92 4.27
CA LYS A 519 15.32 24.86 4.33
C LYS A 519 14.99 26.24 3.75
N THR A 520 13.89 26.83 4.23
CA THR A 520 13.30 28.12 3.81
C THR A 520 12.83 28.23 2.34
N GLN A 521 12.96 27.18 1.55
CA GLN A 521 12.53 27.11 0.15
C GLN A 521 11.23 26.33 -0.01
N PHE A 522 10.43 26.66 -1.02
CA PHE A 522 9.33 25.78 -1.43
C PHE A 522 9.88 24.51 -2.08
N LEU A 523 9.12 23.43 -2.08
CA LEU A 523 9.61 22.13 -2.56
C LEU A 523 10.08 22.15 -4.01
N GLN A 524 9.40 22.91 -4.88
CA GLN A 524 9.77 23.04 -6.29
C GLN A 524 11.17 23.63 -6.48
N ASP A 525 11.63 24.48 -5.56
CA ASP A 525 12.96 25.10 -5.61
C ASP A 525 13.98 24.23 -4.88
N TRP A 526 13.58 23.67 -3.73
CA TRP A 526 14.44 22.81 -2.92
C TRP A 526 14.88 21.56 -3.70
N ILE A 527 13.97 20.95 -4.48
CA ILE A 527 14.26 19.75 -5.28
C ILE A 527 15.32 20.00 -6.36
N GLN A 528 15.46 21.23 -6.83
CA GLN A 528 16.43 21.58 -7.87
C GLN A 528 17.85 21.77 -7.32
N ASN A 529 17.97 22.12 -6.03
CA ASN A 529 19.20 22.68 -5.47
C ASN A 529 19.81 21.84 -4.34
N ASP A 530 19.10 20.85 -3.79
CA ASP A 530 19.56 20.09 -2.63
C ASP A 530 19.91 18.64 -3.01
N GLY A 531 21.11 18.20 -2.61
CA GLY A 531 21.56 16.82 -2.82
C GLY A 531 20.66 15.78 -2.14
N ASP A 532 20.03 16.13 -1.01
CA ASP A 532 19.06 15.24 -0.34
C ASP A 532 17.80 15.02 -1.19
N ALA A 533 17.46 15.96 -2.06
CA ALA A 533 16.28 15.92 -2.92
C ALA A 533 16.51 15.18 -4.24
N LYS A 534 17.77 15.00 -4.65
CA LYS A 534 18.12 14.39 -5.93
C LYS A 534 17.62 12.94 -6.00
N LEU A 535 17.03 12.56 -7.13
CA LEU A 535 16.68 11.17 -7.41
C LEU A 535 17.95 10.30 -7.39
N PRO A 536 17.99 9.19 -6.61
CA PRO A 536 19.09 8.23 -6.67
C PRO A 536 19.32 7.70 -8.09
N SER A 537 20.58 7.61 -8.53
CA SER A 537 20.97 7.16 -9.88
C SER A 537 20.56 5.71 -10.18
N GLU A 538 20.33 4.94 -9.13
CA GLU A 538 19.94 3.54 -9.18
C GLU A 538 18.48 3.40 -9.64
N ILE A 539 17.64 4.40 -9.40
CA ILE A 539 16.24 4.43 -9.84
C ILE A 539 16.19 4.79 -11.33
N ASN A 540 15.71 3.86 -12.15
CA ASN A 540 15.52 4.10 -13.58
C ASN A 540 14.12 4.69 -13.84
N ASP A 541 14.08 5.97 -14.21
CA ASP A 541 12.85 6.72 -14.52
C ASP A 541 12.61 6.85 -16.04
N THR A 542 13.22 6.00 -16.88
CA THR A 542 13.02 6.05 -18.34
C THR A 542 11.56 5.81 -18.72
N ARG A 543 10.97 6.70 -19.54
CA ARG A 543 9.52 6.69 -19.88
C ARG A 543 9.25 6.10 -21.27
N GLU A 544 8.12 5.39 -21.44
CA GLU A 544 7.79 4.66 -22.69
C GLU A 544 7.07 5.50 -23.77
N GLY A 545 6.52 6.67 -23.44
CA GLY A 545 5.58 7.41 -24.31
C GLY A 545 6.20 8.27 -25.42
N GLY A 546 7.53 8.24 -25.60
CA GLY A 546 8.22 9.08 -26.59
C GLY A 546 8.12 10.59 -26.30
N LYS A 547 8.56 11.43 -27.26
CA LYS A 547 8.62 12.90 -27.11
C LYS A 547 7.27 13.62 -27.31
N ILE A 548 6.27 12.97 -27.93
CA ILE A 548 5.02 13.60 -28.38
C ILE A 548 3.83 12.75 -27.93
N LEU A 549 3.42 12.92 -26.67
CA LEU A 549 2.09 12.54 -26.18
C LEU A 549 1.20 13.77 -25.91
N VAL A 550 1.64 14.95 -26.35
CA VAL A 550 0.86 16.19 -26.25
C VAL A 550 -0.13 16.23 -27.41
N VAL A 551 -1.31 15.66 -27.22
CA VAL A 551 -2.45 16.03 -28.08
C VAL A 551 -2.97 17.37 -27.56
N GLY A 552 -2.65 18.47 -28.26
CA GLY A 552 -3.28 19.78 -28.01
C GLY A 552 -2.35 21.01 -27.89
N GLU A 553 -1.05 20.92 -28.16
CA GLU A 553 -0.28 22.14 -28.47
C GLU A 553 -0.54 22.49 -29.95
N ALA A 554 -1.58 23.29 -30.18
CA ALA A 554 -1.61 24.11 -31.37
C ALA A 554 -0.46 25.13 -31.27
N VAL A 555 0.27 25.27 -32.38
CA VAL A 555 1.23 26.35 -32.65
C VAL A 555 0.60 27.72 -32.41
#